data_AF-A0A9P4Y406-F1
#
_entry.id   AF-A0A9P4Y406-F1
#
_cell.length_a   1.000
_cell.length_b   1.000
_cell.length_c   1.000
_cell.angle_alpha   90.00
_cell.angle_beta   90.00
_cell.angle_gamma   90.00
#
_symmetry.space_group_name_H-M   'P 1'
#
loop_
_entity.id
_entity.type
_entity.pdbx_description
1 polymer ?
#
loop_
_entity_poly.entity_id
_entity_poly.type
_entity_poly.pdbx_seq_one_letter_code
_entity_poly.pdbx_strand_id
1 'polypeptide(L)'
;MLPRRILCRRPLLQALRSPVSGRSLLQRRSLIAAPKPGDGPLMERRPDRELPDVEANRFRWSRTMPIFLALVAASSIAIFNYQKMSSPVVSSTLYALRTNAQAREYLGDEIYFKDQIPWISGEMNQMHGRINISFSVKGTKNTGVMRFASFRPTSKGMFETTEWSLETTDGRTIDLLDEGDPFKAISFADGLDDEDEDQNATRGFRQQMNTR
;
A
#
# COMPACT_ATOMS: atom_id res chain seq x y z
N MET A 1 -1.90 -20.60 65.88
CA MET A 1 -2.86 -20.80 64.77
C MET A 1 -3.66 -19.51 64.61
N LEU A 2 -3.39 -18.73 63.57
CA LEU A 2 -4.08 -17.47 63.24
C LEU A 2 -4.29 -17.44 61.72
N PRO A 3 -5.53 -17.27 61.22
CA PRO A 3 -5.82 -17.39 59.80
C PRO A 3 -5.35 -16.16 59.02
N ARG A 4 -4.49 -16.39 58.02
CA ARG A 4 -4.03 -15.39 57.05
C ARG A 4 -5.20 -14.98 56.16
N ARG A 5 -5.58 -13.71 56.28
CA ARG A 5 -6.64 -13.04 55.51
C ARG A 5 -6.28 -13.05 54.02
N ILE A 6 -7.21 -13.57 53.20
CA ILE A 6 -7.16 -13.50 51.74
C ILE A 6 -7.52 -12.06 51.33
N LEU A 7 -6.55 -11.34 50.77
CA LEU A 7 -6.75 -10.02 50.18
C LEU A 7 -7.37 -10.18 48.79
N CYS A 8 -8.69 -10.00 48.68
CA CYS A 8 -9.37 -9.80 47.40
C CYS A 8 -8.90 -8.50 46.76
N ARG A 9 -8.00 -8.60 45.77
CA ARG A 9 -7.66 -7.48 44.87
C ARG A 9 -8.85 -7.18 43.95
N ARG A 10 -9.54 -6.08 44.20
CA ARG A 10 -10.51 -5.49 43.26
C ARG A 10 -9.76 -4.95 42.03
N PRO A 11 -10.16 -5.25 40.78
CA PRO A 11 -9.61 -4.57 39.62
C PRO A 11 -10.26 -3.18 39.50
N LEU A 12 -9.48 -2.14 39.82
CA LEU A 12 -9.85 -0.73 39.67
C LEU A 12 -9.19 -0.19 38.40
N LEU A 13 -9.67 -0.62 37.23
CA LEU A 13 -9.31 -0.03 35.93
C LEU A 13 -10.55 0.04 35.02
N GLN A 14 -11.56 0.77 35.50
CA GLN A 14 -12.60 1.36 34.65
C GLN A 14 -12.35 2.86 34.55
N ALA A 15 -11.39 3.29 33.71
CA ALA A 15 -11.18 4.73 33.49
C ALA A 15 -10.44 5.07 32.20
N LEU A 16 -10.74 4.39 31.08
CA LEU A 16 -10.37 4.88 29.74
C LEU A 16 -11.55 4.68 28.78
N ARG A 17 -12.74 5.14 29.18
CA ARG A 17 -13.78 5.50 28.20
C ARG A 17 -13.49 6.94 27.80
N SER A 18 -12.70 7.08 26.75
CA SER A 18 -12.62 8.34 26.02
C SER A 18 -14.06 8.80 25.72
N PRO A 19 -14.46 10.04 26.02
CA PRO A 19 -15.72 10.53 25.52
C PRO A 19 -15.55 10.53 24.00
N VAL A 20 -16.16 9.54 23.35
CA VAL A 20 -16.53 9.68 21.95
C VAL A 20 -17.36 10.95 21.96
N SER A 21 -16.72 12.06 21.59
CA SER A 21 -17.38 13.29 21.25
C SER A 21 -18.11 12.97 19.96
N GLY A 22 -19.18 12.18 20.11
CA GLY A 22 -20.24 12.05 19.16
C GLY A 22 -20.71 13.47 19.01
N ARG A 23 -20.17 14.14 18.00
CA ARG A 23 -20.97 15.07 17.24
C ARG A 23 -22.19 14.25 16.93
N SER A 24 -23.23 14.42 17.73
CA SER A 24 -24.58 14.16 17.33
C SER A 24 -24.66 14.96 16.05
N LEU A 25 -24.45 14.30 14.92
CA LEU A 25 -25.12 14.66 13.70
C LEU A 25 -26.56 14.63 14.18
N LEU A 26 -27.06 15.79 14.59
CA LEU A 26 -28.47 16.03 14.71
C LEU A 26 -28.95 15.62 13.35
N GLN A 27 -29.41 14.38 13.25
CA GLN A 27 -30.17 13.90 12.14
C GLN A 27 -31.29 14.93 12.13
N ARG A 28 -31.18 15.91 11.24
CA ARG A 28 -32.23 16.86 10.95
C ARG A 28 -33.30 16.01 10.28
N ARG A 29 -33.93 15.13 11.05
CA ARG A 29 -35.28 14.67 10.79
C ARG A 29 -36.02 15.98 10.82
N SER A 30 -36.29 16.50 9.63
CA SER A 30 -37.23 17.59 9.47
C SER A 30 -38.53 17.05 10.06
N LEU A 31 -38.77 17.32 11.35
CA LEU A 31 -40.08 17.16 11.97
C LEU A 31 -40.97 18.27 11.42
N ILE A 32 -41.14 18.27 10.09
CA ILE A 32 -42.16 19.05 9.42
C ILE A 32 -43.40 18.21 9.61
N ALA A 33 -44.33 18.69 10.43
CA ALA A 33 -45.64 18.06 10.57
C ALA A 33 -46.27 17.91 9.18
N ALA A 34 -46.99 16.81 8.97
CA ALA A 34 -47.72 16.63 7.71
C ALA A 34 -48.64 17.85 7.50
N PRO A 35 -48.62 18.47 6.30
CA PRO A 35 -49.43 19.66 6.04
C PRO A 35 -50.91 19.30 6.20
N LYS A 36 -51.62 20.10 7.01
CA LYS A 36 -53.06 19.95 7.23
C LYS A 36 -53.85 20.50 6.03
N PRO A 37 -55.10 20.09 5.80
CA PRO A 37 -55.93 20.68 4.75
C PRO A 37 -56.07 22.20 4.98
N GLY A 38 -55.59 23.00 4.01
CA GLY A 38 -55.52 24.46 4.09
C GLY A 38 -54.23 25.03 4.68
N ASP A 39 -53.30 24.19 5.13
CA ASP A 39 -52.04 24.61 5.76
C ASP A 39 -50.88 24.53 4.75
N GLY A 40 -50.53 25.69 4.21
CA GLY A 40 -49.33 25.91 3.41
C GLY A 40 -49.39 25.51 1.92
N PRO A 41 -48.42 26.01 1.14
CA PRO A 41 -48.40 25.95 -0.33
C PRO A 41 -48.05 24.56 -0.90
N LEU A 42 -47.97 23.52 -0.06
CA LEU A 42 -47.65 22.16 -0.47
C LEU A 42 -48.90 21.37 -0.88
N MET A 43 -50.07 21.71 -0.31
CA MET A 43 -51.35 21.06 -0.62
C MET A 43 -52.17 21.84 -1.66
N GLU A 44 -51.76 23.07 -1.96
CA GLU A 44 -52.43 23.93 -2.93
C GLU A 44 -51.66 23.95 -4.26
N ARG A 45 -52.28 23.45 -5.33
CA ARG A 45 -51.71 23.49 -6.68
C ARG A 45 -51.92 24.88 -7.29
N ARG A 46 -51.19 25.88 -6.79
CA ARG A 46 -51.22 27.24 -7.37
C ARG A 46 -50.22 27.36 -8.53
N PRO A 47 -50.64 27.84 -9.71
CA PRO A 47 -49.73 28.12 -10.83
C PRO A 47 -48.84 29.35 -10.59
N ASP A 48 -49.23 30.26 -9.69
CA ASP A 48 -48.54 31.54 -9.43
C ASP A 48 -47.45 31.45 -8.34
N ARG A 49 -46.92 30.25 -8.09
CA ARG A 49 -45.87 30.03 -7.09
C ARG A 49 -44.51 30.11 -7.75
N GLU A 50 -43.67 31.02 -7.27
CA GLU A 50 -42.27 31.08 -7.69
C GLU A 50 -41.57 29.75 -7.41
N LEU A 51 -40.87 29.23 -8.42
CA LEU A 51 -40.09 28.02 -8.27
C LEU A 51 -38.96 28.27 -7.27
N PRO A 52 -38.59 27.29 -6.43
CA PRO A 52 -37.41 27.42 -5.58
C PRO A 52 -36.22 27.84 -6.43
N ASP A 53 -35.54 28.90 -6.01
CA ASP A 53 -34.39 29.42 -6.73
C ASP A 53 -33.27 28.36 -6.79
N VAL A 54 -32.99 27.89 -8.00
CA VAL A 54 -31.98 26.87 -8.27
C VAL A 54 -30.57 27.45 -8.08
N GLU A 55 -30.40 28.77 -8.15
CA GLU A 55 -29.11 29.45 -7.98
C GLU A 55 -28.62 29.39 -6.53
N ALA A 56 -29.54 29.44 -5.55
CA ALA A 56 -29.23 29.32 -4.13
C ALA A 56 -28.51 28.00 -3.76
N ASN A 57 -28.71 26.93 -4.55
CA ASN A 57 -28.09 25.62 -4.29
C ASN A 57 -26.88 25.31 -5.19
N ARG A 58 -26.64 26.10 -6.24
CA ARG A 58 -25.58 25.86 -7.24
C ARG A 58 -24.15 26.00 -6.68
N PHE A 59 -23.95 26.91 -5.72
CA PHE A 59 -22.62 27.24 -5.20
C PHE A 59 -22.12 26.32 -4.07
N ARG A 60 -22.97 25.45 -3.50
CA ARG A 60 -22.57 24.61 -2.35
C ARG A 60 -21.58 23.50 -2.74
N TRP A 61 -21.67 22.99 -3.97
CA TRP A 61 -20.77 21.93 -4.45
C TRP A 61 -19.35 22.44 -4.71
N SER A 62 -19.18 23.70 -5.12
CA SER A 62 -17.86 24.32 -5.32
C SER A 62 -16.99 24.31 -4.05
N ARG A 63 -17.62 24.32 -2.87
CA ARG A 63 -16.92 24.25 -1.57
C ARG A 63 -16.54 22.83 -1.17
N THR A 64 -17.35 21.82 -1.52
CA THR A 64 -17.07 20.41 -1.21
C THR A 64 -16.18 19.74 -2.25
N MET A 65 -16.19 20.23 -3.49
CA MET A 65 -15.38 19.72 -4.59
C MET A 65 -13.87 19.70 -4.33
N PRO A 66 -13.22 20.78 -3.86
CA PRO A 66 -11.79 20.73 -3.58
C PRO A 66 -11.45 19.74 -2.47
N ILE A 67 -12.33 19.59 -1.47
CA ILE A 67 -12.16 18.61 -0.40
C ILE A 67 -12.26 17.18 -0.95
N PHE A 68 -13.26 16.91 -1.78
CA PHE A 68 -13.41 15.62 -2.45
C PHE A 68 -12.20 15.29 -3.32
N LEU A 69 -11.77 16.23 -4.16
CA LEU A 69 -10.62 16.05 -5.05
C LEU A 69 -9.34 15.82 -4.25
N ALA A 70 -9.14 16.56 -3.15
CA ALA A 70 -8.00 16.38 -2.25
C ALA A 70 -8.01 14.99 -1.59
N LEU A 71 -9.19 14.51 -1.16
CA LEU A 71 -9.32 13.17 -0.56
C LEU A 71 -9.07 12.06 -1.58
N VAL A 72 -9.57 12.22 -2.82
CA VAL A 72 -9.28 11.30 -3.92
C VAL A 72 -7.79 11.29 -4.25
N ALA A 73 -7.16 12.46 -4.41
CA ALA A 73 -5.74 12.58 -4.69
C ALA A 73 -4.87 11.96 -3.57
N ALA A 74 -5.19 12.24 -2.31
CA ALA A 74 -4.50 11.63 -1.17
C ALA A 74 -4.64 10.10 -1.16
N SER A 75 -5.85 9.59 -1.44
CA SER A 75 -6.12 8.15 -1.54
C SER A 75 -5.37 7.51 -2.71
N SER A 76 -5.30 8.20 -3.86
CA SER A 76 -4.54 7.75 -5.03
C SER A 76 -3.05 7.65 -4.73
N ILE A 77 -2.46 8.65 -4.06
CA ILE A 77 -1.05 8.60 -3.66
C ILE A 77 -0.81 7.40 -2.72
N ALA A 78 -1.70 7.19 -1.76
CA ALA A 78 -1.60 6.07 -0.82
C ALA A 78 -1.67 4.70 -1.53
N ILE A 79 -2.61 4.50 -2.45
CA ILE A 79 -2.74 3.21 -3.15
C ILE A 79 -1.55 2.93 -4.07
N PHE A 80 -1.02 3.93 -4.76
CA PHE A 80 0.18 3.75 -5.59
C PHE A 80 1.42 3.46 -4.75
N ASN A 81 1.57 4.11 -3.58
CA ASN A 81 2.67 3.77 -2.68
C ASN A 81 2.52 2.34 -2.12
N TYR A 82 1.29 1.92 -1.80
CA TYR A 82 1.01 0.55 -1.37
C TYR A 82 1.39 -0.48 -2.44
N GLN A 83 1.02 -0.24 -3.71
CA GLN A 83 1.41 -1.11 -4.82
C GLN A 83 2.93 -1.20 -4.99
N LYS A 84 3.65 -0.09 -4.82
CA LYS A 84 5.12 -0.09 -4.87
C LYS A 84 5.73 -0.91 -3.74
N MET A 85 5.28 -0.75 -2.49
CA MET A 85 5.81 -1.51 -1.35
C MET A 85 5.48 -2.99 -1.41
N SER A 86 4.31 -3.36 -1.98
CA SER A 86 3.90 -4.76 -2.13
C SER A 86 4.48 -5.44 -3.37
N SER A 87 5.40 -4.78 -4.07
CA SER A 87 5.99 -5.35 -5.29
C SER A 87 7.01 -6.46 -4.97
N PRO A 88 7.14 -7.47 -5.85
CA PRO A 88 8.13 -8.53 -5.68
C PRO A 88 9.56 -8.00 -5.60
N VAL A 89 9.87 -6.95 -6.37
CA VAL A 89 11.18 -6.28 -6.42
C VAL A 89 11.59 -5.72 -5.05
N VAL A 90 10.66 -5.08 -4.34
CA VAL A 90 10.94 -4.53 -3.00
C VAL A 90 11.14 -5.67 -2.00
N SER A 91 10.35 -6.73 -2.09
CA SER A 91 10.47 -7.87 -1.18
C SER A 91 11.78 -8.64 -1.40
N SER A 92 12.21 -8.81 -2.65
CA SER A 92 13.46 -9.50 -2.98
C SER A 92 14.69 -8.69 -2.59
N THR A 93 14.72 -7.39 -2.88
CA THR A 93 15.83 -6.50 -2.47
C THR A 93 15.96 -6.42 -0.96
N LEU A 94 14.84 -6.35 -0.23
CA LEU A 94 14.86 -6.38 1.23
C LEU A 94 15.35 -7.72 1.79
N TYR A 95 15.00 -8.84 1.15
CA TYR A 95 15.53 -10.15 1.52
C TYR A 95 17.04 -10.25 1.26
N ALA A 96 17.50 -9.81 0.10
CA ALA A 96 18.92 -9.79 -0.23
C ALA A 96 19.71 -8.93 0.77
N LEU A 97 19.14 -7.81 1.21
CA LEU A 97 19.74 -6.97 2.23
C LEU A 97 19.88 -7.69 3.59
N ARG A 98 18.95 -8.60 3.92
CA ARG A 98 19.01 -9.43 5.14
C ARG A 98 20.08 -10.51 5.08
N THR A 99 20.50 -10.93 3.90
CA THR A 99 21.49 -12.00 3.73
C THR A 99 22.90 -11.48 3.45
N ASN A 100 23.02 -10.24 2.97
CA ASN A 100 24.30 -9.59 2.66
C ASN A 100 25.13 -9.31 3.93
N ALA A 101 26.43 -9.64 3.92
CA ALA A 101 27.28 -9.52 5.10
C ALA A 101 27.57 -8.06 5.46
N GLN A 102 27.88 -7.22 4.45
CA GLN A 102 28.19 -5.80 4.68
C GLN A 102 27.00 -5.01 5.22
N ALA A 103 25.81 -5.27 4.67
CA ALA A 103 24.58 -4.65 5.15
C ALA A 103 24.29 -5.01 6.60
N ARG A 104 24.51 -6.27 6.99
CA ARG A 104 24.31 -6.76 8.36
C ARG A 104 25.36 -6.24 9.34
N GLU A 105 26.60 -6.03 8.91
CA GLU A 105 27.63 -5.43 9.75
C GLU A 105 27.18 -4.07 10.26
N TYR A 106 26.65 -3.25 9.34
CA TYR A 106 26.17 -1.89 9.63
C TYR A 106 24.76 -1.84 10.27
N LEU A 107 23.74 -2.45 9.67
CA LEU A 107 22.36 -2.38 10.14
C LEU A 107 22.08 -3.29 11.35
N GLY A 108 22.86 -4.38 11.48
CA GLY A 108 22.62 -5.44 12.43
C GLY A 108 21.75 -6.56 11.87
N ASP A 109 21.12 -7.30 12.79
CA ASP A 109 20.18 -8.37 12.46
C ASP A 109 18.77 -7.79 12.23
N GLU A 110 17.83 -8.65 11.80
CA GLU A 110 16.40 -8.32 11.68
C GLU A 110 16.10 -7.03 10.89
N ILE A 111 16.47 -7.02 9.61
CA ILE A 111 16.28 -5.84 8.76
C ILE A 111 14.82 -5.75 8.28
N TYR A 112 14.14 -4.65 8.60
CA TYR A 112 12.77 -4.33 8.21
C TYR A 112 12.68 -2.94 7.59
N PHE A 113 11.48 -2.59 7.12
CA PHE A 113 11.18 -1.19 6.82
C PHE A 113 11.25 -0.35 8.09
N LYS A 114 11.71 0.90 7.94
CA LYS A 114 11.77 1.84 9.06
C LYS A 114 10.38 2.18 9.61
N ASP A 115 9.42 2.37 8.71
CA ASP A 115 8.06 2.79 9.02
C ASP A 115 7.05 1.70 8.63
N GLN A 116 5.88 1.68 9.28
CA GLN A 116 4.80 0.72 8.97
C GLN A 116 4.24 0.92 7.56
N ILE A 117 4.19 2.18 7.09
CA ILE A 117 3.83 2.54 5.72
C ILE A 117 5.09 3.17 5.11
N PRO A 118 6.02 2.36 4.56
CA PRO A 118 7.26 2.88 3.99
C PRO A 118 6.93 3.70 2.75
N TRP A 119 7.55 4.88 2.66
CA TRP A 119 7.47 5.69 1.45
C TRP A 119 8.52 5.20 0.44
N ILE A 120 8.06 4.63 -0.67
CA ILE A 120 8.95 4.13 -1.74
C ILE A 120 9.09 5.23 -2.79
N SER A 121 10.24 5.89 -2.80
CA SER A 121 10.55 6.95 -3.76
C SER A 121 11.13 6.37 -5.04
N GLY A 122 10.85 7.02 -6.16
CA GLY A 122 11.43 6.69 -7.47
C GLY A 122 10.46 5.99 -8.44
N GLU A 123 11.03 5.50 -9.54
CA GLU A 123 10.33 4.86 -10.66
C GLU A 123 10.28 3.34 -10.45
N MET A 124 9.07 2.79 -10.49
CA MET A 124 8.83 1.34 -10.52
C MET A 124 8.05 1.03 -11.80
N ASN A 125 8.78 0.74 -12.88
CA ASN A 125 8.20 0.45 -14.18
C ASN A 125 8.74 -0.88 -14.71
N GLN A 126 8.19 -1.96 -14.16
CA GLN A 126 8.60 -3.32 -14.53
C GLN A 126 8.28 -3.63 -16.01
N MET A 127 7.17 -3.10 -16.54
CA MET A 127 6.77 -3.31 -17.95
C MET A 127 7.80 -2.74 -18.92
N HIS A 128 8.23 -1.50 -18.70
CA HIS A 128 9.26 -0.87 -19.52
C HIS A 128 10.68 -1.23 -19.08
N GLY A 129 10.81 -2.14 -18.11
CA GLY A 129 12.10 -2.63 -17.66
C GLY A 129 12.93 -1.61 -16.90
N ARG A 130 12.34 -0.56 -16.32
CA ARG A 130 13.06 0.50 -15.60
C ARG A 130 12.66 0.53 -14.14
N ILE A 131 13.63 0.30 -13.26
CA ILE A 131 13.42 0.32 -11.82
C ILE A 131 14.51 1.21 -11.23
N ASN A 132 14.09 2.23 -10.50
CA ASN A 132 14.97 3.06 -9.68
C ASN A 132 14.18 3.42 -8.43
N ILE A 133 14.41 2.69 -7.35
CA ILE A 133 13.69 2.86 -6.11
C ILE A 133 14.62 3.14 -4.95
N SER A 134 14.10 3.88 -3.97
CA SER A 134 14.76 4.12 -2.69
C SER A 134 13.75 4.05 -1.56
N PHE A 135 14.15 3.44 -0.45
CA PHE A 135 13.31 3.33 0.74
C PHE A 135 14.13 3.19 2.02
N SER A 136 13.54 3.65 3.14
CA SER A 136 14.18 3.60 4.45
C SER A 136 14.05 2.22 5.10
N VAL A 137 15.18 1.71 5.58
CA VAL A 137 15.32 0.42 6.27
C VAL A 137 15.84 0.62 7.68
N LYS A 138 15.52 -0.33 8.56
CA LYS A 138 15.93 -0.36 9.96
C LYS A 138 16.35 -1.79 10.32
N GLY A 139 17.52 -1.93 10.92
CA GLY A 139 17.95 -3.15 11.61
C GLY A 139 17.98 -2.97 13.12
N THR A 140 18.60 -3.93 13.82
CA THR A 140 18.76 -3.87 15.28
C THR A 140 19.72 -2.77 15.75
N LYS A 141 20.76 -2.47 14.97
CA LYS A 141 21.79 -1.47 15.34
C LYS A 141 21.42 -0.09 14.82
N ASN A 142 21.25 0.02 13.49
CA ASN A 142 21.14 1.30 12.79
C ASN A 142 19.99 1.33 11.78
N THR A 143 19.73 2.52 11.24
CA THR A 143 18.81 2.74 10.12
C THR A 143 19.58 3.24 8.90
N GLY A 144 19.05 3.05 7.71
CA GLY A 144 19.64 3.56 6.48
C GLY A 144 18.59 3.75 5.37
N VAL A 145 19.02 4.30 4.24
CA VAL A 145 18.21 4.37 3.03
C VAL A 145 18.83 3.44 2.00
N MET A 146 18.09 2.41 1.60
CA MET A 146 18.53 1.51 0.55
C MET A 146 18.09 2.08 -0.79
N ARG A 147 18.99 2.05 -1.77
CA ARG A 147 18.73 2.44 -3.15
C ARG A 147 19.01 1.26 -4.08
N PHE A 148 18.11 1.05 -5.01
CA PHE A 148 18.20 -0.03 -5.98
C PHE A 148 17.79 0.47 -7.36
N ALA A 149 18.65 0.29 -8.35
CA ALA A 149 18.38 0.61 -9.73
C ALA A 149 18.76 -0.56 -10.64
N SER A 150 17.83 -0.93 -11.52
CA SER A 150 18.02 -1.94 -12.55
C SER A 150 17.32 -1.54 -13.84
N PHE A 151 17.90 -1.90 -14.98
CA PHE A 151 17.28 -1.69 -16.28
C PHE A 151 17.27 -2.97 -17.11
N ARG A 152 16.30 -3.08 -18.01
CA ARG A 152 16.20 -4.13 -19.02
C ARG A 152 16.20 -3.48 -20.40
N PRO A 153 17.23 -3.69 -21.24
CA PRO A 153 17.36 -2.99 -22.52
C PRO A 153 16.33 -3.44 -23.57
N THR A 154 15.88 -4.70 -23.53
CA THR A 154 14.90 -5.28 -24.47
C THR A 154 13.74 -5.90 -23.71
N SER A 155 12.52 -5.94 -24.27
CA SER A 155 11.34 -6.48 -23.57
C SER A 155 11.54 -7.91 -23.05
N LYS A 156 12.26 -8.76 -23.80
CA LYS A 156 12.63 -10.14 -23.45
C LYS A 156 14.02 -10.29 -22.81
N GLY A 157 14.74 -9.19 -22.60
CA GLY A 157 16.08 -9.24 -22.02
C GLY A 157 16.05 -9.53 -20.51
N MET A 158 17.23 -9.83 -19.96
CA MET A 158 17.39 -9.96 -18.51
C MET A 158 17.50 -8.59 -17.86
N PHE A 159 17.09 -8.50 -16.58
CA PHE A 159 17.33 -7.29 -15.80
C PHE A 159 18.82 -7.21 -15.43
N GLU A 160 19.40 -6.04 -15.65
CA GLU A 160 20.76 -5.70 -15.25
C GLU A 160 20.69 -4.73 -14.08
N THR A 161 21.20 -5.13 -12.92
CA THR A 161 21.32 -4.25 -11.76
C THR A 161 22.48 -3.28 -11.99
N THR A 162 22.19 -1.99 -11.96
CA THR A 162 23.17 -0.91 -12.12
C THR A 162 23.65 -0.37 -10.78
N GLU A 163 22.76 -0.30 -9.80
CA GLU A 163 23.07 0.27 -8.50
C GLU A 163 22.35 -0.54 -7.43
N TRP A 164 23.09 -0.98 -6.42
CA TRP A 164 22.52 -1.50 -5.20
C TRP A 164 23.35 -1.02 -4.03
N SER A 165 22.86 0.01 -3.33
CA SER A 165 23.64 0.71 -2.31
C SER A 165 22.81 0.98 -1.07
N LEU A 166 23.50 1.10 0.06
CA LEU A 166 22.93 1.46 1.36
C LEU A 166 23.56 2.75 1.86
N GLU A 167 22.74 3.79 1.96
CA GLU A 167 23.13 5.06 2.54
C GLU A 167 22.90 5.03 4.06
N THR A 168 24.00 5.21 4.78
CA THR A 168 24.11 5.31 6.24
C THR A 168 23.56 6.65 6.71
N THR A 169 23.01 6.74 7.93
CA THR A 169 22.62 8.02 8.54
C THR A 169 23.75 9.05 8.62
N ASP A 170 25.01 8.58 8.62
CA ASP A 170 26.20 9.42 8.69
C ASP A 170 26.68 9.89 7.30
N GLY A 171 25.90 9.63 6.25
CA GLY A 171 26.18 10.06 4.86
C GLY A 171 27.19 9.18 4.11
N ARG A 172 27.53 8.01 4.64
CA ARG A 172 28.37 7.02 3.95
C ARG A 172 27.51 6.11 3.08
N THR A 173 27.91 5.92 1.83
CA THR A 173 27.27 4.98 0.91
C THR A 173 28.06 3.68 0.86
N ILE A 174 27.43 2.57 1.22
CA ILE A 174 27.99 1.22 1.13
C ILE A 174 27.46 0.62 -0.16
N ASP A 175 28.35 0.21 -1.07
CA ASP A 175 27.96 -0.51 -2.28
C ASP A 175 27.78 -1.99 -1.94
N LEU A 176 26.59 -2.52 -2.20
CA LEU A 176 26.21 -3.90 -1.88
C LEU A 176 26.34 -4.82 -3.10
N LEU A 177 26.59 -4.26 -4.29
CA LEU A 177 26.63 -5.01 -5.53
C LEU A 177 27.87 -5.92 -5.64
N ASP A 178 28.95 -5.58 -4.94
CA ASP A 178 30.23 -6.32 -4.95
C ASP A 178 30.10 -7.77 -4.44
N GLU A 179 29.16 -8.04 -3.53
CA GLU A 179 28.95 -9.37 -2.93
C GLU A 179 28.03 -10.27 -3.78
N GLY A 180 27.34 -9.72 -4.78
CA GLY A 180 26.51 -10.46 -5.72
C GLY A 180 25.16 -9.81 -6.02
N ASP A 181 24.78 -9.78 -7.30
CA ASP A 181 23.51 -9.20 -7.76
C ASP A 181 22.31 -10.06 -7.31
N PRO A 182 21.37 -9.50 -6.52
CA PRO A 182 20.24 -10.23 -6.00
C PRO A 182 19.25 -10.70 -7.08
N PHE A 183 19.21 -10.05 -8.25
CA PHE A 183 18.31 -10.44 -9.33
C PHE A 183 18.90 -11.46 -10.28
N LYS A 184 20.24 -11.60 -10.35
CA LYS A 184 20.84 -12.71 -11.10
C LYS A 184 20.40 -14.06 -10.51
N ALA A 185 20.45 -14.19 -9.18
CA ALA A 185 20.05 -15.42 -8.49
C ALA A 185 18.59 -15.85 -8.77
N ILE A 186 17.66 -14.89 -8.85
CA ILE A 186 16.23 -15.15 -9.12
C ILE A 186 16.01 -15.47 -10.60
N SER A 187 16.73 -14.79 -11.49
CA SER A 187 16.63 -14.98 -12.94
C SER A 187 17.04 -16.38 -13.40
N PHE A 188 18.04 -16.99 -12.75
CA PHE A 188 18.46 -18.36 -13.04
C PHE A 188 17.44 -19.42 -12.61
N ALA A 189 16.54 -19.09 -11.66
CA ALA A 189 15.51 -20.01 -11.21
C ALA A 189 14.27 -20.02 -12.13
N ASP A 190 13.96 -18.90 -12.79
CA ASP A 190 12.82 -18.75 -13.71
C ASP A 190 13.14 -19.20 -15.15
N GLY A 191 14.43 -19.23 -15.52
CA GLY A 191 14.91 -19.62 -16.85
C GLY A 191 15.25 -21.10 -17.04
N LEU A 192 14.90 -21.98 -16.09
CA LEU A 192 15.10 -23.43 -16.20
C LEU A 192 13.85 -24.18 -16.69
N ASP A 193 12.74 -23.48 -16.96
CA ASP A 193 11.49 -24.07 -17.42
C ASP A 193 11.32 -24.04 -18.97
N ASP A 194 12.23 -23.39 -19.71
CA ASP A 194 12.15 -23.28 -21.17
C ASP A 194 12.66 -24.52 -21.94
N GLU A 195 13.26 -25.53 -21.26
CA GLU A 195 13.72 -26.78 -21.90
C GLU A 195 12.66 -27.90 -21.95
N ASP A 196 11.53 -27.75 -21.26
CA ASP A 196 10.49 -28.79 -21.15
C ASP A 196 9.30 -28.60 -22.13
N GLU A 197 9.11 -27.41 -22.73
CA GLU A 197 8.02 -27.18 -23.71
C GLU A 197 8.27 -27.88 -25.06
N ASP A 198 9.53 -27.99 -25.49
CA ASP A 198 9.87 -28.66 -26.76
C ASP A 198 9.60 -30.18 -26.73
N GLN A 199 9.62 -30.78 -25.55
CA GLN A 199 9.35 -32.22 -25.36
C GLN A 199 7.85 -32.54 -25.34
N ASN A 200 7.01 -31.61 -24.90
CA ASN A 200 5.55 -31.81 -24.83
C ASN A 200 4.85 -31.62 -26.18
N ALA A 201 5.40 -30.81 -27.09
CA ALA A 201 4.88 -30.69 -28.45
C ALA A 201 4.96 -31.99 -29.25
N THR A 202 5.95 -32.86 -28.96
CA THR A 202 6.17 -34.12 -29.69
C THR A 202 5.29 -35.27 -29.18
N ARG A 203 4.70 -35.16 -27.97
CA ARG A 203 3.91 -36.24 -27.35
C ARG A 203 2.43 -36.29 -27.77
N GLY A 204 1.95 -35.28 -28.50
CA GLY A 204 0.52 -35.05 -28.73
C GLY A 204 -0.08 -35.54 -30.05
N PHE A 205 0.68 -36.17 -30.94
CA PHE A 205 0.16 -36.60 -32.24
C PHE A 205 -0.03 -38.12 -32.34
N ARG A 206 -1.31 -38.52 -32.38
CA ARG A 206 -1.83 -39.78 -32.96
C ARG A 206 -1.92 -41.02 -32.05
N GLN A 207 -2.85 -40.98 -31.10
CA GLN A 207 -3.65 -42.15 -30.73
C GLN A 207 -5.12 -41.88 -31.08
N GLN A 208 -5.42 -41.86 -32.38
CA GLN A 208 -6.80 -41.93 -32.85
C GLN A 208 -7.03 -43.27 -33.56
N MET A 209 -7.80 -44.10 -32.85
CA MET A 209 -8.87 -44.95 -33.37
C MET A 209 -8.45 -46.17 -34.23
N ASN A 210 -8.32 -47.32 -33.57
CA ASN A 210 -8.85 -48.56 -34.13
C ASN A 210 -9.59 -49.34 -33.03
N THR A 211 -10.91 -49.22 -33.00
CA THR A 211 -11.80 -50.05 -32.17
C THR A 211 -13.13 -50.24 -32.88
N ARG A 212 -13.14 -51.17 -33.85
CA ARG A 212 -14.07 -52.31 -34.00
C ARG A 212 -14.02 -52.83 -35.42
#